data_AF-A0A355T465-F1
#
_entry.id   AF-A0A355T465-F1
#
_cell.length_a   1.000
_cell.length_b   1.000
_cell.length_c   1.000
_cell.angle_alpha   90.00
_cell.angle_beta   90.00
_cell.angle_gamma   90.00
#
_symmetry.space_group_name_H-M   'P 1'
#
loop_
_entity.id
_entity.type
_entity.pdbx_description
1 polymer ?
#
loop_
_entity_poly.entity_id
_entity_poly.type
_entity_poly.pdbx_seq_one_letter_code
_entity_poly.pdbx_strand_id
1 'polypeptide(L)'
;MTHWPLRHLFLFACALLVGSPASVYAEQPGALEFSTLNEPVVTTLDQAPSDIALVTTAIVARMRTDGAPETTPVVFAPNMANRLHEKSFRYAGFFIDSITVSFIGPANGLEEGRRVYGTIQFADQLGRRAATAFGVEYVFDAGEIYVSDVSLDLAVPVDPDIRLYLLPTERASQMLSDASASHLDLMAFLAEHALDVNSMSGMCNCAIVATTFDRIPGDAHLYTSVSNAESGDKIVMGSHFLMDYDGWRVAVLEGQFDLTSSSDIRIDALYAAAPTQIDTPSTFTVARSFLAGEASQ
;
A
#
# COMPACT_ATOMS: atom_id res chain seq x y z
N MET A 1 18.53 16.74 -80.17
CA MET A 1 19.26 18.03 -80.14
C MET A 1 18.29 19.13 -79.81
N THR A 2 18.20 19.55 -78.55
CA THR A 2 17.65 20.88 -78.20
C THR A 2 18.04 21.19 -76.75
N HIS A 3 18.60 22.38 -76.60
CA HIS A 3 19.28 22.90 -75.43
C HIS A 3 18.35 23.24 -74.27
N TRP A 4 18.83 23.02 -73.05
CA TRP A 4 18.35 23.65 -71.82
C TRP A 4 18.91 25.08 -71.71
N PRO A 5 18.09 26.11 -71.43
CA PRO A 5 18.58 27.36 -70.90
C PRO A 5 18.24 27.55 -69.42
N LEU A 6 19.21 28.18 -68.74
CA LEU A 6 19.18 28.75 -67.40
C LEU A 6 17.94 29.60 -67.10
N ARG A 7 17.63 29.71 -65.79
CA ARG A 7 17.18 30.90 -65.00
C ARG A 7 16.24 30.42 -63.87
N HIS A 8 16.27 30.84 -62.60
CA HIS A 8 16.83 32.00 -61.91
C HIS A 8 17.21 31.62 -60.48
N LEU A 9 18.32 32.21 -60.00
CA LEU A 9 18.77 32.26 -58.63
C LEU A 9 17.82 33.20 -57.84
N PHE A 10 17.05 32.68 -56.88
CA PHE A 10 16.33 33.50 -55.90
C PHE A 10 17.02 33.32 -54.54
N LEU A 11 17.80 34.34 -54.17
CA LEU A 11 18.30 34.55 -52.81
C LEU A 11 17.12 34.99 -51.94
N PHE A 12 16.59 34.08 -51.12
CA PHE A 12 15.76 34.45 -49.98
C PHE A 12 16.66 34.60 -48.76
N ALA A 13 16.86 35.85 -48.33
CA ALA A 13 17.44 36.18 -47.06
C ALA A 13 16.41 35.84 -45.96
N CYS A 14 16.51 34.65 -45.37
CA CYS A 14 15.85 34.34 -44.12
C CYS A 14 16.62 35.04 -42.99
N ALA A 15 16.07 36.17 -42.52
CA ALA A 15 16.45 36.75 -41.25
C ALA A 15 16.09 35.76 -40.13
N LEU A 16 17.10 35.06 -39.61
CA LEU A 16 17.03 34.29 -38.38
C LEU A 16 16.86 35.26 -37.22
N LEU A 17 15.61 35.56 -36.87
CA LEU A 17 15.27 36.02 -35.52
C LEU A 17 15.48 34.82 -34.59
N VAL A 18 16.68 34.72 -34.02
CA VAL A 18 16.98 33.89 -32.87
C VAL A 18 16.24 34.51 -31.68
N GLY A 19 14.93 34.29 -31.62
CA GLY A 19 14.19 34.40 -30.39
C GLY A 19 14.61 33.23 -29.52
N SER A 20 15.42 33.49 -28.50
CA SER A 20 15.65 32.53 -27.43
C SER A 20 14.29 32.02 -26.97
N PRO A 21 13.99 30.71 -27.04
CA PRO A 21 12.84 30.20 -26.31
C PRO A 21 13.16 30.51 -24.86
N ALA A 22 12.48 31.50 -24.28
CA ALA A 22 12.35 31.56 -22.85
C ALA A 22 11.67 30.24 -22.49
N SER A 23 12.47 29.26 -22.10
CA SER A 23 12.01 28.07 -21.41
C SER A 23 11.36 28.60 -20.14
N VAL A 24 10.07 28.92 -20.25
CA VAL A 24 9.17 28.95 -19.12
C VAL A 24 9.22 27.51 -18.62
N TYR A 25 10.11 27.26 -17.68
CA TYR A 25 9.93 26.18 -16.74
C TYR A 25 8.58 26.49 -16.11
N ALA A 26 7.52 25.90 -16.66
CA ALA A 26 6.28 25.76 -15.94
C ALA A 26 6.72 25.04 -14.66
N GLU A 27 6.72 25.76 -13.54
CA GLU A 27 6.80 25.13 -12.23
C GLU A 27 5.80 23.99 -12.29
N GLN A 28 6.28 22.76 -12.25
CA GLN A 28 5.38 21.64 -12.02
C GLN A 28 4.65 22.02 -10.73
N PRO A 29 3.31 22.07 -10.74
CA PRO A 29 2.56 22.34 -9.52
C PRO A 29 3.12 21.39 -8.46
N GLY A 30 3.64 21.99 -7.38
CA GLY A 30 4.37 21.26 -6.35
C GLY A 30 3.54 20.06 -5.94
N ALA A 31 4.13 18.87 -6.01
CA ALA A 31 3.44 17.63 -5.66
C ALA A 31 2.79 17.81 -4.29
N LEU A 32 1.53 17.40 -4.17
CA LEU A 32 0.81 17.41 -2.89
C LEU A 32 1.62 16.61 -1.86
N GLU A 33 2.28 17.30 -0.92
CA GLU A 33 3.09 16.67 0.12
C GLU A 33 2.22 16.23 1.29
N PHE A 34 2.27 14.94 1.64
CA PHE A 34 1.58 14.36 2.78
C PHE A 34 2.41 14.51 4.06
N SER A 35 2.61 15.74 4.54
CA SER A 35 3.21 15.93 5.87
C SER A 35 2.15 15.67 6.94
N THR A 36 2.39 14.66 7.79
CA THR A 36 1.60 14.23 8.97
C THR A 36 0.14 14.71 8.98
N LEU A 37 -0.78 13.87 8.50
CA LEU A 37 -2.21 14.14 8.56
C LEU A 37 -2.64 14.36 10.02
N ASN A 38 -3.31 15.48 10.29
CA ASN A 38 -3.89 15.79 11.60
C ASN A 38 -5.03 14.83 11.95
N GLU A 39 -5.55 14.95 13.17
CA GLU A 39 -6.80 14.29 13.58
C GLU A 39 -7.90 14.47 12.50
N PRO A 40 -8.67 13.41 12.20
CA PRO A 40 -9.65 13.45 11.14
C PRO A 40 -10.75 14.48 11.45
N VAL A 41 -10.99 15.39 10.50
CA VAL A 41 -12.11 16.34 10.50
C VAL A 41 -13.42 15.63 10.12
N VAL A 42 -13.30 14.55 9.32
CA VAL A 42 -14.40 13.66 8.97
C VAL A 42 -13.94 12.22 9.15
N THR A 43 -14.73 11.40 9.84
CA THR A 43 -14.37 9.99 10.12
C THR A 43 -15.14 8.98 9.28
N THR A 44 -16.19 9.41 8.59
CA THR A 44 -16.99 8.58 7.67
C THR A 44 -17.46 9.39 6.46
N LEU A 45 -17.62 8.76 5.31
CA LEU A 45 -18.03 9.45 4.08
C LEU A 45 -19.41 10.13 4.21
N ASP A 46 -20.34 9.54 4.98
CA ASP A 46 -21.68 10.08 5.20
C ASP A 46 -21.70 11.40 6.00
N GLN A 47 -20.61 11.69 6.71
CA GLN A 47 -20.42 12.96 7.43
C GLN A 47 -19.71 14.01 6.57
N ALA A 48 -19.14 13.62 5.43
CA ALA A 48 -18.42 14.53 4.56
C ALA A 48 -19.40 15.50 3.86
N PRO A 49 -18.98 16.74 3.57
CA PRO A 49 -19.65 17.59 2.60
C PRO A 49 -19.94 16.82 1.30
N SER A 50 -21.10 17.07 0.69
CA SER A 50 -21.59 16.28 -0.46
C SER A 50 -20.61 16.27 -1.63
N ASP A 51 -19.93 17.37 -1.89
CA ASP A 51 -18.90 17.50 -2.91
C ASP A 51 -17.67 16.62 -2.64
N ILE A 52 -17.23 16.55 -1.38
CA ILE A 52 -16.14 15.65 -0.95
C ILE A 52 -16.56 14.19 -1.09
N ALA A 53 -17.80 13.86 -0.72
CA ALA A 53 -18.33 12.51 -0.87
C ALA A 53 -18.36 12.07 -2.34
N LEU A 54 -18.80 12.95 -3.25
CA LEU A 54 -18.81 12.71 -4.69
C LEU A 54 -17.39 12.53 -5.25
N VAL A 55 -16.47 13.45 -4.94
CA VAL A 55 -15.08 13.38 -5.43
C VAL A 55 -14.37 12.13 -4.92
N THR A 56 -14.51 11.80 -3.64
CA THR A 56 -13.87 10.61 -3.07
C THR A 56 -14.46 9.32 -3.66
N THR A 57 -15.78 9.27 -3.89
CA THR A 57 -16.42 8.14 -4.58
C THR A 57 -15.88 7.98 -6.01
N ALA A 58 -15.69 9.10 -6.71
CA ALA A 58 -15.13 9.12 -8.06
C ALA A 58 -13.67 8.63 -8.10
N ILE A 59 -12.86 9.04 -7.11
CA ILE A 59 -11.49 8.54 -6.90
C ILE A 59 -11.50 7.02 -6.72
N VAL A 60 -12.32 6.51 -5.80
CA VAL A 60 -12.37 5.06 -5.50
C VAL A 60 -12.84 4.25 -6.72
N ALA A 61 -13.82 4.74 -7.47
CA ALA A 61 -14.29 4.08 -8.69
C ALA A 61 -13.14 3.90 -9.70
N ARG A 62 -12.31 4.93 -9.87
CA ARG A 62 -11.14 4.91 -10.77
C ARG A 62 -10.01 4.02 -10.24
N MET A 63 -9.73 4.02 -8.94
CA MET A 63 -8.72 3.14 -8.34
C MET A 63 -9.01 1.65 -8.56
N ARG A 64 -10.29 1.27 -8.64
CA ARG A 64 -10.72 -0.13 -8.78
C ARG A 64 -10.73 -0.66 -10.20
N THR A 65 -11.12 0.17 -11.16
CA THR A 65 -11.44 -0.30 -12.52
C THR A 65 -10.74 0.56 -13.56
N ASP A 66 -9.95 -0.08 -14.41
CA ASP A 66 -9.40 0.56 -15.60
C ASP A 66 -10.56 0.98 -16.52
N GLY A 67 -10.64 2.28 -16.83
CA GLY A 67 -11.74 2.80 -17.64
C GLY A 67 -13.08 2.86 -16.91
N ALA A 68 -13.08 3.04 -15.58
CA ALA A 68 -14.30 3.31 -14.83
C ALA A 68 -15.17 4.39 -15.53
N PRO A 69 -16.51 4.22 -15.55
CA PRO A 69 -17.40 5.16 -16.21
C PRO A 69 -17.22 6.57 -15.63
N GLU A 70 -17.61 7.57 -16.42
CA GLU A 70 -17.66 8.93 -15.92
C GLU A 70 -18.62 9.02 -14.73
N THR A 71 -18.16 9.67 -13.67
CA THR A 71 -18.86 9.80 -12.40
C THR A 71 -19.46 11.19 -12.29
N THR A 72 -20.48 11.49 -13.11
CA THR A 72 -21.18 12.78 -13.08
C THR A 72 -21.67 13.09 -11.64
N PRO A 73 -21.42 14.29 -11.09
CA PRO A 73 -20.94 15.51 -11.76
C PRO A 73 -19.41 15.73 -11.67
N VAL A 74 -18.62 14.72 -11.28
CA VAL A 74 -17.17 14.83 -11.12
C VAL A 74 -16.45 14.56 -12.45
N VAL A 75 -15.67 15.53 -12.88
CA VAL A 75 -14.87 15.50 -14.12
C VAL A 75 -13.39 15.61 -13.75
N PHE A 76 -12.58 14.62 -14.13
CA PHE A 76 -11.13 14.68 -13.94
C PHE A 76 -10.47 15.38 -15.12
N ALA A 77 -9.55 16.30 -14.85
CA ALA A 77 -8.68 16.87 -15.88
C ALA A 77 -7.92 15.76 -16.64
N PRO A 78 -7.53 15.99 -17.91
CA PRO A 78 -6.78 15.02 -18.69
C PRO A 78 -5.55 14.49 -17.94
N ASN A 79 -5.28 13.19 -18.05
CA ASN A 79 -4.19 12.47 -17.39
C ASN A 79 -4.29 12.33 -15.85
N MET A 80 -5.20 13.03 -15.17
CA MET A 80 -5.38 12.85 -13.71
C MET A 80 -5.89 11.45 -13.39
N ALA A 81 -6.78 10.91 -14.23
CA ALA A 81 -7.27 9.54 -14.09
C ALA A 81 -6.14 8.52 -14.03
N ASN A 82 -5.07 8.68 -14.83
CA ASN A 82 -3.95 7.73 -14.87
C ASN A 82 -3.13 7.74 -13.57
N ARG A 83 -3.18 8.82 -12.78
CA ARG A 83 -2.50 8.93 -11.48
C ARG A 83 -3.23 8.21 -10.36
N LEU A 84 -4.48 7.80 -10.59
CA LEU A 84 -5.28 7.04 -9.65
C LEU A 84 -5.01 5.53 -9.70
N HIS A 85 -4.14 5.08 -10.60
CA HIS A 85 -3.76 3.68 -10.75
C HIS A 85 -2.37 3.45 -10.19
N GLU A 86 -2.25 2.48 -9.28
CA GLU A 86 -0.96 1.97 -8.86
C GLU A 86 -0.35 1.06 -9.93
N LYS A 87 0.97 1.05 -10.05
CA LYS A 87 1.64 0.27 -11.10
C LYS A 87 1.55 -1.24 -10.84
N SER A 88 1.82 -1.65 -9.60
CA SER A 88 1.90 -3.07 -9.23
C SER A 88 0.66 -3.61 -8.53
N PHE A 89 -0.23 -2.73 -8.07
CA PHE A 89 -1.39 -3.15 -7.26
C PHE A 89 -2.73 -2.80 -7.90
N ARG A 90 -3.74 -3.63 -7.62
CA ARG A 90 -5.13 -3.43 -8.04
C ARG A 90 -6.08 -3.68 -6.88
N TYR A 91 -7.02 -2.77 -6.67
CA TYR A 91 -8.04 -2.86 -5.62
C TYR A 91 -9.22 -3.78 -5.99
N ALA A 92 -9.04 -4.68 -6.97
CA ALA A 92 -10.07 -5.63 -7.36
C ALA A 92 -10.32 -6.64 -6.23
N GLY A 93 -11.60 -6.85 -5.88
CA GLY A 93 -11.99 -7.72 -4.75
C GLY A 93 -11.97 -7.04 -3.37
N PHE A 94 -11.48 -5.80 -3.28
CA PHE A 94 -11.51 -5.01 -2.05
C PHE A 94 -12.75 -4.11 -1.99
N PHE A 95 -13.45 -4.11 -0.87
CA PHE A 95 -14.50 -3.14 -0.53
C PHE A 95 -13.92 -1.96 0.27
N ILE A 96 -14.68 -0.85 0.34
CA ILE A 96 -14.29 0.30 1.16
C ILE A 96 -14.65 -0.07 2.60
N ASP A 97 -13.68 -0.03 3.48
CA ASP A 97 -13.87 -0.24 4.92
C ASP A 97 -14.14 1.08 5.63
N SER A 98 -13.27 2.08 5.40
CA SER A 98 -13.45 3.42 5.94
C SER A 98 -12.84 4.50 5.05
N ILE A 99 -13.32 5.73 5.23
CA ILE A 99 -12.76 6.93 4.60
C ILE A 99 -12.66 8.00 5.67
N THR A 100 -11.46 8.54 5.84
CA THR A 100 -11.20 9.67 6.75
C THR A 100 -10.71 10.86 5.95
N VAL A 101 -11.09 12.06 6.39
CA VAL A 101 -10.59 13.33 5.84
C VAL A 101 -9.91 14.09 6.96
N SER A 102 -8.63 14.35 6.80
CA SER A 102 -7.79 15.04 7.80
C SER A 102 -7.60 16.52 7.51
N PHE A 103 -7.94 16.96 6.30
CA PHE A 103 -7.82 18.37 5.93
C PHE A 103 -8.84 18.76 4.86
N ILE A 104 -9.42 19.94 5.04
CA ILE A 104 -10.24 20.63 4.05
C ILE A 104 -9.79 22.09 4.04
N GLY A 105 -9.36 22.59 2.89
CA GLY A 105 -8.93 23.98 2.73
C GLY A 105 -9.16 24.50 1.31
N PRO A 106 -8.75 25.73 1.01
CA PRO A 106 -8.83 26.26 -0.34
C PRO A 106 -7.85 25.53 -1.26
N ALA A 107 -8.22 25.37 -2.54
CA ALA A 107 -7.29 24.92 -3.58
C ALA A 107 -6.19 25.97 -3.82
N ASN A 108 -5.02 25.54 -4.27
CA ASN A 108 -3.89 26.46 -4.49
C ASN A 108 -4.25 27.55 -5.52
N GLY A 109 -4.30 28.80 -5.06
CA GLY A 109 -4.52 29.96 -5.93
C GLY A 109 -5.96 30.14 -6.43
N LEU A 110 -6.94 29.39 -5.91
CA LEU A 110 -8.35 29.47 -6.32
C LEU A 110 -9.23 29.60 -5.09
N GLU A 111 -9.79 30.79 -4.84
CA GLU A 111 -10.62 31.08 -3.65
C GLU A 111 -11.89 30.21 -3.59
N GLU A 112 -12.45 29.84 -4.74
CA GLU A 112 -13.66 29.00 -4.85
C GLU A 112 -13.35 27.49 -4.94
N GLY A 113 -12.07 27.12 -4.98
CA GLY A 113 -11.64 25.73 -5.04
C GLY A 113 -11.45 25.09 -3.66
N ARG A 114 -11.46 23.76 -3.63
CA ARG A 114 -11.18 22.98 -2.42
C ARG A 114 -9.98 22.08 -2.62
N ARG A 115 -9.20 21.96 -1.55
CA ARG A 115 -8.16 20.97 -1.34
C ARG A 115 -8.57 20.06 -0.21
N VAL A 116 -8.45 18.76 -0.43
CA VAL A 116 -8.82 17.73 0.53
C VAL A 116 -7.68 16.73 0.68
N TYR A 117 -7.34 16.41 1.92
CA TYR A 117 -6.46 15.28 2.24
C TYR A 117 -7.18 14.29 3.13
N GLY A 118 -6.93 13.01 2.91
CA GLY A 118 -7.53 11.96 3.69
C GLY A 118 -6.89 10.59 3.44
N THR A 119 -7.52 9.57 4.02
CA THR A 119 -7.14 8.19 3.83
C THR A 119 -8.37 7.37 3.44
N ILE A 120 -8.21 6.48 2.46
CA ILE A 120 -9.20 5.47 2.11
C ILE A 120 -8.65 4.13 2.57
N GLN A 121 -9.38 3.45 3.45
CA GLN A 121 -9.06 2.09 3.88
C GLN A 121 -9.94 1.10 3.12
N PHE A 122 -9.30 0.07 2.61
CA PHE A 122 -9.91 -1.02 1.89
C PHE A 122 -9.74 -2.31 2.67
N ALA A 123 -10.74 -3.19 2.60
CA ALA A 123 -10.64 -4.55 3.11
C ALA A 123 -11.22 -5.56 2.11
N ASP A 124 -10.78 -6.81 2.19
CA ASP A 124 -11.38 -7.91 1.43
C ASP A 124 -12.08 -8.93 2.35
N GLN A 125 -12.66 -9.97 1.75
CA GLN A 125 -13.41 -10.99 2.50
C GLN A 125 -12.55 -11.84 3.44
N LEU A 126 -11.22 -11.86 3.25
CA LEU A 126 -10.28 -12.53 4.15
C LEU A 126 -9.82 -11.61 5.29
N GLY A 127 -10.25 -10.35 5.28
CA GLY A 127 -9.82 -9.33 6.23
C GLY A 127 -8.43 -8.77 5.92
N ARG A 128 -7.90 -8.96 4.71
CA ARG A 128 -6.69 -8.24 4.28
C ARG A 128 -7.05 -6.78 4.09
N ARG A 129 -6.16 -5.88 4.50
CA ARG A 129 -6.35 -4.44 4.48
C ARG A 129 -5.30 -3.77 3.60
N ALA A 130 -5.71 -2.71 2.92
CA ALA A 130 -4.82 -1.79 2.21
C ALA A 130 -5.34 -0.38 2.45
N ALA A 131 -4.45 0.56 2.76
CA ALA A 131 -4.82 1.94 2.99
C ALA A 131 -4.09 2.86 2.01
N THR A 132 -4.80 3.86 1.50
CA THR A 132 -4.26 4.83 0.54
C THR A 132 -4.48 6.23 1.09
N ALA A 133 -3.40 6.98 1.30
CA ALA A 133 -3.49 8.41 1.51
C ALA A 133 -3.83 9.08 0.17
N PHE A 134 -4.77 10.01 0.18
CA PHE A 134 -5.14 10.76 -1.02
C PHE A 134 -5.11 12.25 -0.75
N GLY A 135 -4.69 12.99 -1.77
CA GLY A 135 -4.78 14.45 -1.84
C GLY A 135 -5.48 14.82 -3.14
N VAL A 136 -6.46 15.72 -3.08
CA VAL A 136 -7.21 16.15 -4.26
C VAL A 136 -7.49 17.64 -4.23
N GLU A 137 -7.40 18.27 -5.40
CA GLU A 137 -7.83 19.64 -5.62
C GLU A 137 -8.92 19.69 -6.68
N TYR A 138 -9.97 20.48 -6.42
CA TYR A 138 -11.05 20.67 -7.37
C TYR A 138 -11.70 22.05 -7.25
N VAL A 139 -12.41 22.44 -8.31
CA VAL A 139 -13.25 23.64 -8.38
C VAL A 139 -14.67 23.29 -8.82
N PHE A 140 -15.59 24.21 -8.58
CA PHE A 140 -16.97 24.12 -9.07
C PHE A 140 -17.13 24.97 -10.33
N ASP A 141 -17.63 24.40 -11.41
CA ASP A 141 -17.97 25.15 -12.63
C ASP A 141 -19.21 24.54 -13.29
N ALA A 142 -20.17 25.40 -13.66
CA ALA A 142 -21.42 25.02 -14.33
C ALA A 142 -22.21 23.84 -13.71
N GLY A 143 -22.10 23.62 -12.38
CA GLY A 143 -22.76 22.51 -11.68
C GLY A 143 -21.97 21.19 -11.69
N GLU A 144 -20.76 21.20 -12.25
CA GLU A 144 -19.79 20.12 -12.23
C GLU A 144 -18.67 20.39 -11.23
N ILE A 145 -17.98 19.30 -10.84
CA ILE A 145 -16.82 19.34 -9.96
C ILE A 145 -15.59 18.93 -10.78
N TYR A 146 -14.72 19.91 -11.05
CA TYR A 146 -13.54 19.71 -11.89
C TYR A 146 -12.32 19.41 -11.02
N VAL A 147 -11.85 18.16 -11.05
CA VAL A 147 -10.64 17.74 -10.35
C VAL A 147 -9.41 18.10 -11.17
N SER A 148 -8.65 19.08 -10.67
CA SER A 148 -7.46 19.63 -11.33
C SER A 148 -6.18 18.90 -10.94
N ASP A 149 -6.12 18.35 -9.73
CA ASP A 149 -4.97 17.58 -9.25
C ASP A 149 -5.40 16.45 -8.33
N VAL A 150 -4.65 15.34 -8.39
CA VAL A 150 -4.85 14.21 -7.50
C VAL A 150 -3.54 13.47 -7.24
N SER A 151 -3.32 13.11 -5.98
CA SER A 151 -2.16 12.37 -5.49
C SER A 151 -2.65 11.18 -4.68
N LEU A 152 -2.04 10.03 -4.89
CA LEU A 152 -2.22 8.84 -4.07
C LEU A 152 -0.87 8.41 -3.54
N ASP A 153 -0.84 7.99 -2.28
CA ASP A 153 0.31 7.33 -1.68
C ASP A 153 -0.15 6.18 -0.79
N LEU A 154 0.72 5.20 -0.57
CA LEU A 154 0.43 4.11 0.35
C LEU A 154 0.38 4.66 1.78
N ALA A 155 -0.76 4.52 2.45
CA ALA A 155 -0.86 4.86 3.86
C ALA A 155 -0.26 3.72 4.69
N VAL A 156 0.87 4.01 5.36
CA VAL A 156 1.59 3.02 6.16
C VAL A 156 0.82 2.74 7.45
N PRO A 157 0.45 1.47 7.73
CA PRO A 157 -0.15 1.12 9.01
C PRO A 157 0.89 1.30 10.13
N VAL A 158 0.48 1.97 11.21
CA VAL A 158 1.32 2.12 12.42
C VAL A 158 1.52 0.77 13.10
N ASP A 159 0.48 -0.07 13.09
CA ASP A 159 0.43 -1.37 13.74
C ASP A 159 -0.21 -2.39 12.77
N PRO A 160 0.58 -2.99 11.85
CA PRO A 160 0.04 -3.96 10.91
C PRO A 160 -0.41 -5.25 11.62
N ASP A 161 -1.56 -5.78 11.23
CA ASP A 161 -2.05 -7.11 11.61
C ASP A 161 -1.09 -8.14 11.03
N ILE A 162 -0.42 -8.87 11.92
CA ILE A 162 0.50 -9.95 11.56
C ILE A 162 -0.03 -11.23 12.15
N ARG A 163 -0.18 -12.24 11.30
CA ARG A 163 -0.66 -13.56 11.69
C ARG A 163 0.44 -14.59 11.57
N LEU A 164 0.44 -15.52 12.52
CA LEU A 164 1.39 -16.61 12.62
C LEU A 164 0.70 -17.93 12.32
N TYR A 165 1.33 -18.74 11.49
CA TYR A 165 0.88 -20.08 11.14
C TYR A 165 2.02 -21.07 11.40
N LEU A 166 1.70 -22.25 11.94
CA LEU A 166 2.65 -23.37 12.01
C LEU A 166 2.34 -24.34 10.87
N LEU A 167 3.34 -24.78 10.14
CA LEU A 167 3.20 -25.62 8.96
C LEU A 167 4.24 -26.75 9.00
N PRO A 168 3.91 -28.02 8.72
CA PRO A 168 4.93 -29.08 8.67
C PRO A 168 6.04 -28.73 7.67
N THR A 169 7.29 -29.05 7.96
CA THR A 169 8.43 -28.68 7.09
C THR A 169 8.27 -29.22 5.67
N GLU A 170 7.68 -30.41 5.50
CA GLU A 170 7.41 -30.99 4.19
C GLU A 170 6.42 -30.16 3.36
N ARG A 171 5.47 -29.51 4.03
CA ARG A 171 4.49 -28.60 3.40
C ARG A 171 5.07 -27.21 3.18
N ALA A 172 5.96 -26.73 4.05
CA ALA A 172 6.63 -25.44 3.86
C ALA A 172 7.43 -25.39 2.56
N SER A 173 8.10 -26.49 2.20
CA SER A 173 8.79 -26.60 0.91
C SER A 173 7.82 -26.56 -0.30
N GLN A 174 6.63 -27.15 -0.17
CA GLN A 174 5.58 -27.12 -1.22
C GLN A 174 4.92 -25.75 -1.34
N MET A 175 4.75 -25.05 -0.22
CA MET A 175 4.18 -23.69 -0.20
C MET A 175 4.94 -22.75 -1.15
N LEU A 176 6.28 -22.83 -1.16
CA LEU A 176 7.12 -22.00 -2.02
C LEU A 176 6.87 -22.24 -3.53
N SER A 177 6.45 -23.43 -3.93
CA SER A 177 6.11 -23.73 -5.33
C SER A 177 4.64 -23.50 -5.65
N ASP A 178 3.74 -23.85 -4.73
CA ASP A 178 2.30 -23.96 -5.01
C ASP A 178 1.55 -22.65 -4.73
N ALA A 179 2.05 -21.85 -3.79
CA ALA A 179 1.45 -20.58 -3.37
C ALA A 179 2.20 -19.33 -3.88
N SER A 180 3.12 -19.48 -4.85
CA SER A 180 3.94 -18.36 -5.34
C SER A 180 3.19 -17.35 -6.20
N ALA A 181 1.95 -17.65 -6.62
CA ALA A 181 1.23 -16.84 -7.59
C ALA A 181 0.55 -15.60 -6.99
N SER A 182 0.02 -15.72 -5.76
CA SER A 182 -0.63 -14.60 -5.08
C SER A 182 -0.70 -14.81 -3.56
N HIS A 183 -0.84 -13.71 -2.82
CA HIS A 183 -1.10 -13.78 -1.38
C HIS A 183 -2.41 -14.51 -1.05
N LEU A 184 -3.39 -14.48 -1.95
CA LEU A 184 -4.65 -15.20 -1.76
C LEU A 184 -4.43 -16.72 -1.81
N ASP A 185 -3.65 -17.19 -2.77
CA ASP A 185 -3.31 -18.61 -2.91
C ASP A 185 -2.49 -19.11 -1.71
N LEU A 186 -1.56 -18.28 -1.22
CA LEU A 186 -0.86 -18.55 0.03
C LEU A 186 -1.81 -18.69 1.22
N MET A 187 -2.82 -17.82 1.32
CA MET A 187 -3.76 -17.89 2.43
C MET A 187 -4.67 -19.10 2.37
N ALA A 188 -5.11 -19.49 1.17
CA ALA A 188 -5.81 -20.75 0.97
C ALA A 188 -4.95 -21.95 1.37
N PHE A 189 -3.68 -21.96 0.94
CA PHE A 189 -2.72 -23.01 1.29
C PHE A 189 -2.51 -23.13 2.81
N LEU A 190 -2.30 -22.00 3.49
CA LEU A 190 -2.11 -21.96 4.94
C LEU A 190 -3.39 -22.38 5.68
N ALA A 191 -4.57 -22.00 5.21
CA ALA A 191 -5.83 -22.43 5.81
C ALA A 191 -6.04 -23.95 5.72
N GLU A 192 -5.58 -24.60 4.64
CA GLU A 192 -5.73 -26.05 4.45
C GLU A 192 -4.66 -26.86 5.19
N HIS A 193 -3.44 -26.33 5.31
CA HIS A 193 -2.29 -27.13 5.72
C HIS A 193 -1.65 -26.69 7.05
N ALA A 194 -1.99 -25.53 7.59
CA ALA A 194 -1.47 -25.11 8.89
C ALA A 194 -1.96 -26.05 10.00
N LEU A 195 -1.08 -26.29 10.95
CA LEU A 195 -1.33 -27.11 12.12
C LEU A 195 -2.17 -26.32 13.13
N ASP A 196 -3.19 -26.97 13.69
CA ASP A 196 -3.87 -26.46 14.88
C ASP A 196 -2.95 -26.67 16.10
N VAL A 197 -2.38 -25.58 16.59
CA VAL A 197 -1.38 -25.64 17.66
C VAL A 197 -1.95 -26.20 18.95
N ASN A 198 -3.26 -26.04 19.20
CA ASN A 198 -3.89 -26.59 20.41
C ASN A 198 -4.03 -28.11 20.37
N SER A 199 -3.92 -28.70 19.17
CA SER A 199 -3.99 -30.15 18.97
C SER A 199 -2.62 -30.84 19.00
N MET A 200 -1.53 -30.06 19.05
CA MET A 200 -0.17 -30.56 18.99
C MET A 200 0.42 -30.84 20.36
N SER A 201 1.31 -31.83 20.41
CA SER A 201 2.15 -32.09 21.58
C SER A 201 3.48 -32.71 21.14
N GLY A 202 4.55 -32.44 21.89
CA GLY A 202 5.88 -32.99 21.62
C GLY A 202 6.71 -32.17 20.63
N MET A 203 7.81 -32.78 20.17
CA MET A 203 8.70 -32.16 19.19
C MET A 203 8.04 -32.09 17.81
N CYS A 204 8.06 -30.92 17.20
CA CYS A 204 7.55 -30.67 15.86
C CYS A 204 8.70 -30.19 14.96
N ASN A 205 8.88 -30.82 13.80
CA ASN A 205 9.71 -30.26 12.73
C ASN A 205 8.76 -29.47 11.82
N CYS A 206 8.76 -28.15 11.98
CA CYS A 206 7.82 -27.29 11.29
C CYS A 206 8.45 -25.96 10.87
N ALA A 207 7.69 -25.22 10.08
CA ALA A 207 7.95 -23.84 9.73
C ALA A 207 6.94 -22.95 10.44
N ILE A 208 7.43 -21.84 10.98
CA ILE A 208 6.61 -20.71 11.40
C ILE A 208 6.52 -19.77 10.21
N VAL A 209 5.30 -19.46 9.79
CA VAL A 209 5.01 -18.53 8.71
C VAL A 209 4.33 -17.30 9.32
N ALA A 210 5.03 -16.17 9.32
CA ALA A 210 4.49 -14.88 9.69
C ALA A 210 4.05 -14.16 8.42
N THR A 211 2.83 -13.65 8.38
CA THR A 211 2.30 -12.92 7.21
C THR A 211 1.59 -11.64 7.63
N THR A 212 1.78 -10.56 6.90
CA THR A 212 1.01 -9.33 7.12
C THR A 212 -0.38 -9.46 6.49
N PHE A 213 -1.39 -8.97 7.19
CA PHE A 213 -2.74 -8.78 6.66
C PHE A 213 -2.98 -7.34 6.23
N ASP A 214 -2.17 -6.39 6.71
CA ASP A 214 -2.04 -5.07 6.11
C ASP A 214 -0.97 -5.04 5.03
N ARG A 215 -1.27 -4.30 3.96
CA ARG A 215 -0.29 -3.94 2.94
C ARG A 215 0.69 -2.92 3.50
N ILE A 216 1.98 -3.21 3.38
CA ILE A 216 3.08 -2.37 3.89
C ILE A 216 4.02 -1.92 2.74
N PRO A 217 4.80 -0.84 2.94
CA PRO A 217 5.72 -0.34 1.92
C PRO A 217 6.80 -1.33 1.44
N GLY A 218 7.32 -1.05 0.25
CA GLY A 218 8.35 -1.86 -0.43
C GLY A 218 9.69 -1.96 0.33
N ASP A 219 9.96 -1.00 1.20
CA ASP A 219 11.15 -0.86 2.03
C ASP A 219 10.90 -1.17 3.52
N ALA A 220 9.68 -1.53 3.89
CA ALA A 220 9.37 -2.05 5.21
C ALA A 220 9.76 -3.53 5.32
N HIS A 221 10.14 -3.97 6.51
CA HIS A 221 10.64 -5.32 6.75
C HIS A 221 9.80 -6.08 7.77
N LEU A 222 9.58 -7.37 7.50
CA LEU A 222 9.00 -8.33 8.43
C LEU A 222 10.06 -9.36 8.82
N TYR A 223 10.27 -9.53 10.12
CA TYR A 223 11.17 -10.55 10.67
C TYR A 223 10.38 -11.49 11.57
N THR A 224 10.90 -12.70 11.72
CA THR A 224 10.38 -13.67 12.70
C THR A 224 11.52 -14.14 13.57
N SER A 225 11.25 -14.23 14.86
CA SER A 225 12.21 -14.73 15.83
C SER A 225 11.53 -15.65 16.83
N VAL A 226 12.30 -16.63 17.31
CA VAL A 226 11.84 -17.58 18.31
C VAL A 226 12.82 -17.57 19.46
N SER A 227 12.28 -17.55 20.68
CA SER A 227 13.05 -17.65 21.91
C SER A 227 12.42 -18.65 22.88
N ASN A 228 13.28 -19.30 23.65
CA ASN A 228 12.92 -20.30 24.65
C ASN A 228 12.95 -19.75 26.08
N ALA A 229 13.02 -18.42 26.25
CA ALA A 229 13.16 -17.78 27.54
C ALA A 229 12.21 -16.59 27.63
N GLU A 230 11.47 -16.51 28.74
CA GLU A 230 10.64 -15.35 29.12
C GLU A 230 11.46 -14.04 29.13
N SER A 231 12.78 -14.13 29.37
CA SER A 231 13.74 -13.01 29.40
C SER A 231 14.22 -12.51 28.03
N GLY A 232 14.02 -13.26 26.93
CA GLY A 232 14.47 -12.86 25.59
C GLY A 232 15.97 -13.03 25.30
N ASP A 233 16.74 -13.72 26.16
CA ASP A 233 18.22 -13.78 26.03
C ASP A 233 18.75 -14.74 24.95
N LYS A 234 17.88 -15.60 24.38
CA LYS A 234 18.22 -16.47 23.25
C LYS A 234 17.21 -16.27 22.12
N ILE A 235 17.44 -15.23 21.35
CA ILE A 235 16.71 -14.97 20.11
C ILE A 235 17.44 -15.70 18.99
N VAL A 236 16.84 -16.75 18.42
CA VAL A 236 17.25 -17.20 17.09
C VAL A 236 16.55 -16.27 16.11
N MET A 237 17.28 -15.24 15.67
CA MET A 237 16.86 -14.41 14.54
C MET A 237 17.23 -15.14 13.25
N GLY A 238 16.23 -15.43 12.43
CA GLY A 238 16.47 -16.10 11.15
C GLY A 238 15.19 -16.23 10.35
N SER A 239 14.74 -15.16 9.70
CA SER A 239 13.83 -15.35 8.57
C SER A 239 14.65 -15.97 7.44
N HIS A 240 14.34 -17.20 7.07
CA HIS A 240 15.06 -17.91 5.99
C HIS A 240 14.58 -17.46 4.62
N PHE A 241 13.30 -17.10 4.51
CA PHE A 241 12.67 -16.70 3.26
C PHE A 241 11.75 -15.50 3.48
N LEU A 242 11.84 -14.54 2.56
CA LEU A 242 10.99 -13.35 2.54
C LEU A 242 10.27 -13.32 1.19
N MET A 243 8.97 -13.54 1.21
CA MET A 243 8.12 -13.40 0.02
C MET A 243 7.40 -12.05 0.08
N ASP A 244 7.14 -11.49 -1.10
CA ASP A 244 6.44 -10.22 -1.26
C ASP A 244 5.37 -10.37 -2.33
N TYR A 245 4.14 -10.13 -1.93
CA TYR A 245 2.99 -10.06 -2.81
C TYR A 245 2.50 -8.61 -2.80
N ASP A 246 3.13 -7.72 -3.55
CA ASP A 246 2.74 -6.31 -3.68
C ASP A 246 2.56 -5.56 -2.34
N GLY A 247 3.39 -5.86 -1.33
CA GLY A 247 3.34 -5.26 -0.01
C GLY A 247 2.68 -6.12 1.06
N TRP A 248 2.15 -7.30 0.74
CA TRP A 248 1.88 -8.34 1.73
C TRP A 248 3.12 -9.20 1.92
N ARG A 249 3.77 -9.05 3.08
CA ARG A 249 5.05 -9.71 3.37
C ARG A 249 4.84 -11.00 4.10
N VAL A 250 5.69 -11.96 3.80
CA VAL A 250 5.71 -13.27 4.44
C VAL A 250 7.12 -13.60 4.85
N ALA A 251 7.31 -13.93 6.12
CA ALA A 251 8.55 -14.42 6.67
C ALA A 251 8.38 -15.88 7.09
N VAL A 252 9.34 -16.72 6.72
CA VAL A 252 9.33 -18.15 7.06
C VAL A 252 10.57 -18.48 7.90
N LEU A 253 10.35 -19.15 9.02
CA LEU A 253 11.40 -19.67 9.90
C LEU A 253 11.18 -21.17 10.11
N GLU A 254 12.08 -21.98 9.59
CA GLU A 254 12.06 -23.44 9.76
C GLU A 254 12.85 -23.85 11.00
N GLY A 255 12.38 -24.87 11.72
CA GLY A 255 13.07 -25.35 12.90
C GLY A 255 12.41 -26.57 13.53
N GLN A 256 13.11 -27.10 14.53
CA GLN A 256 12.55 -28.10 15.43
C GLN A 256 12.09 -27.41 16.71
N PHE A 257 10.80 -27.47 17.00
CA PHE A 257 10.17 -26.78 18.12
C PHE A 257 9.58 -27.79 19.11
N ASP A 258 9.76 -27.56 20.40
CA ASP A 258 9.09 -28.33 21.44
C ASP A 258 7.71 -27.71 21.71
N LEU A 259 6.64 -28.39 21.32
CA LEU A 259 5.27 -27.91 21.49
C LEU A 259 4.57 -28.60 22.67
N THR A 260 5.34 -29.09 23.65
CA THR A 260 4.74 -29.65 24.87
C THR A 260 4.12 -28.55 25.73
N SER A 261 3.14 -28.90 26.57
CA SER A 261 2.51 -27.95 27.48
C SER A 261 3.47 -27.39 28.54
N SER A 262 4.67 -27.96 28.68
CA SER A 262 5.69 -27.52 29.63
C SER A 262 6.72 -26.55 29.02
N SER A 263 6.69 -26.30 27.71
CA SER A 263 7.64 -25.43 27.02
C SER A 263 7.01 -24.08 26.70
N ASP A 264 7.59 -23.01 27.25
CA ASP A 264 7.25 -21.64 26.86
C ASP A 264 7.99 -21.29 25.56
N ILE A 265 7.30 -21.42 24.44
CA ILE A 265 7.79 -20.86 23.17
C ILE A 265 7.19 -19.48 22.99
N ARG A 266 8.07 -18.49 22.82
CA ARG A 266 7.70 -17.16 22.37
C ARG A 266 8.09 -16.98 20.91
N ILE A 267 7.10 -16.71 20.09
CA ILE A 267 7.25 -16.34 18.69
C ILE A 267 6.96 -14.86 18.56
N ASP A 268 7.96 -14.10 18.14
CA ASP A 268 7.83 -12.68 17.88
C ASP A 268 7.93 -12.45 16.36
N ALA A 269 6.88 -11.88 15.77
CA ALA A 269 6.99 -11.27 14.45
C ALA A 269 7.23 -9.78 14.61
N LEU A 270 8.33 -9.31 14.04
CA LEU A 270 8.81 -7.95 14.18
C LEU A 270 8.59 -7.21 12.87
N TYR A 271 7.79 -6.15 12.92
CA TYR A 271 7.66 -5.21 11.81
C TYR A 271 8.56 -4.00 12.04
N ALA A 272 9.42 -3.71 11.06
CA ALA A 272 10.17 -2.47 11.00
C ALA A 272 9.60 -1.64 9.85
N ALA A 273 8.94 -0.52 10.20
CA ALA A 273 8.46 0.43 9.21
C ALA A 273 9.62 0.99 8.38
N ALA A 274 9.29 1.39 7.16
CA ALA A 274 10.17 2.16 6.29
C ALA A 274 10.79 3.34 7.06
N PRO A 275 12.11 3.60 6.94
CA PRO A 275 12.73 4.74 7.59
C PRO A 275 12.15 6.05 7.03
N THR A 276 11.27 6.68 7.79
CA THR A 276 10.70 8.00 7.47
C THR A 276 11.76 9.08 7.75
N GLN A 277 12.64 9.35 6.78
CA GLN A 277 13.79 10.27 6.90
C GLN A 277 14.83 9.91 7.99
N ILE A 278 16.05 10.44 7.80
CA ILE A 278 17.34 9.79 8.10
C ILE A 278 17.67 9.52 9.58
N ASP A 279 16.94 10.03 10.57
CA ASP A 279 17.40 10.01 11.98
C ASP A 279 16.44 9.41 13.01
N THR A 280 15.31 8.82 12.60
CA THR A 280 14.38 8.20 13.56
C THR A 280 14.62 6.69 13.66
N PRO A 281 14.97 6.14 14.84
CA PRO A 281 15.11 4.69 15.00
C PRO A 281 13.76 4.01 14.70
N SER A 282 13.79 2.98 13.84
CA SER A 282 12.60 2.20 13.51
C SER A 282 12.01 1.60 14.79
N THR A 283 10.72 1.83 15.02
CA THR A 283 9.98 1.18 16.10
C THR A 283 9.62 -0.23 15.64
N PHE A 284 9.86 -1.23 16.49
CA PHE A 284 9.46 -2.60 16.22
C PHE A 284 8.11 -2.88 16.86
N THR A 285 7.13 -3.22 16.03
CA THR A 285 5.88 -3.83 16.52
C THR A 285 6.10 -5.33 16.68
N VAL A 286 5.71 -5.87 17.84
CA VAL A 286 5.85 -7.29 18.15
C VAL A 286 4.47 -7.94 18.21
N ALA A 287 4.10 -8.69 17.18
CA ALA A 287 2.98 -9.63 17.30
C ALA A 287 3.48 -10.85 18.08
N ARG A 288 2.83 -11.14 19.21
CA ARG A 288 3.18 -12.25 20.12
C ARG A 288 2.11 -13.32 20.06
N SER A 289 2.54 -14.56 19.86
CA SER A 289 1.72 -15.72 20.21
C SER A 289 2.40 -16.49 21.34
N PHE A 290 1.61 -16.81 22.37
CA PHE A 290 2.02 -17.65 23.48
C PHE A 290 1.34 -19.00 23.32
N LEU A 291 2.14 -20.06 23.26
CA LEU A 291 1.63 -21.42 23.40
C LEU A 291 1.63 -21.75 24.88
N ALA A 292 0.61 -21.25 25.60
CA ALA A 292 0.46 -21.58 27.01
C ALA A 292 -0.07 -23.01 27.14
N GLY A 293 0.70 -23.90 27.77
CA GLY A 293 0.12 -25.08 28.36
C GLY A 293 -0.72 -24.67 29.56
N GLU A 294 -1.99 -25.09 29.61
CA GLU A 294 -2.80 -24.88 30.80
C GLU A 294 -2.08 -25.40 32.05
N ALA A 295 -1.81 -24.49 32.98
CA ALA A 295 -1.71 -24.80 34.40
C ALA A 295 -2.37 -23.69 35.21
N SER A 296 -3.68 -23.50 35.01
CA SER A 296 -4.53 -22.90 36.05
C SER A 296 -5.03 -24.00 36.97
N GLN A 297 -4.31 -24.23 38.07
CA GLN A 297 -4.87 -24.75 39.32
C GLN A 297 -4.70 -23.69 40.41
#